data_AF-A0A1G6Y6V1-F1
#
_entry.id   AF-A0A1G6Y6V1-F1
#
_cell.length_a   1.000
_cell.length_b   1.000
_cell.length_c   1.000
_cell.angle_alpha   90.00
_cell.angle_beta   90.00
_cell.angle_gamma   90.00
#
_symmetry.space_group_name_H-M   'P 1'
#
loop_
_entity.id
_entity.type
_entity.pdbx_description
1 polymer ?
#
loop_
_entity_poly.entity_id
_entity_poly.type
_entity_poly.pdbx_seq_one_letter_code
_entity_poly.pdbx_strand_id
1 'polypeptide(L)'
;MEPLPSTFVTKQESSYRELWFNTYKYPILNTITLLQEGESENRKLDFGDIDVAITFFEQLITGLGGEDGVRVYFASPSSDGNVYNGKCGILTVIFATTCGADKVDSKSYYAFSGKTFDKIQEDQARRWVHNYQNVKRNILFETLSDNDRTKLIRETKHVWFSLVQITETLEEMKYQKAKAGGMVTGFGVRFVSYTNQDYSFPKPVPSAEERRQRLTIAFSFMNGKKDIGIEDIDVVEFNERLALTEKRFYGDTFDTGDPTPPPSTGNKADLDVSDE
;
A
#
# COMPACT_ATOMS: atom_id res chain seq x y z
N MET A 1 -20.40 -5.01 23.58
CA MET A 1 -20.21 -4.40 22.25
C MET A 1 -18.76 -4.68 21.89
N GLU A 2 -18.53 -5.43 20.82
CA GLU A 2 -17.17 -5.67 20.34
C GLU A 2 -16.55 -4.34 19.87
N PRO A 3 -15.23 -4.15 20.02
CA PRO A 3 -14.56 -2.95 19.53
C PRO A 3 -14.66 -2.91 18.00
N LEU A 4 -15.05 -1.74 17.45
CA LEU A 4 -15.02 -1.52 16.01
C LEU A 4 -13.56 -1.57 15.51
N PRO A 5 -13.29 -2.12 14.31
CA PRO A 5 -11.96 -2.12 13.70
C PRO A 5 -11.34 -0.72 13.66
N SER A 6 -10.03 -0.64 13.86
CA SER A 6 -9.31 0.64 13.86
C SER A 6 -8.92 1.12 12.45
N THR A 7 -9.10 0.27 11.43
CA THR A 7 -8.80 0.56 10.02
C THR A 7 -10.01 1.14 9.29
N PHE A 8 -9.74 2.20 8.51
CA PHE A 8 -10.72 2.93 7.71
C PHE A 8 -10.52 2.65 6.23
N VAL A 9 -11.29 1.71 5.66
CA VAL A 9 -11.40 1.54 4.20
C VAL A 9 -12.38 2.58 3.67
N THR A 10 -11.88 3.78 3.39
CA THR A 10 -12.69 4.94 3.01
C THR A 10 -12.43 5.35 1.58
N LYS A 11 -13.38 6.11 1.02
CA LYS A 11 -13.29 6.68 -0.31
C LYS A 11 -12.95 8.16 -0.26
N GLN A 12 -13.56 8.96 0.62
CA GLN A 12 -13.35 10.41 0.64
C GLN A 12 -11.94 10.84 1.05
N GLU A 13 -11.35 10.23 2.08
CA GLU A 13 -10.03 10.58 2.58
C GLU A 13 -8.92 10.00 1.69
N SER A 14 -9.15 8.78 1.20
CA SER A 14 -8.40 8.23 0.07
C SER A 14 -8.44 9.15 -1.15
N SER A 15 -9.52 9.92 -1.37
CA SER A 15 -9.62 10.82 -2.53
C SER A 15 -8.59 11.96 -2.49
N TYR A 16 -8.20 12.50 -1.33
CA TYR A 16 -7.14 13.52 -1.29
C TYR A 16 -5.76 12.92 -1.58
N ARG A 17 -5.49 11.75 -1.03
CA ARG A 17 -4.22 11.01 -1.24
C ARG A 17 -4.07 10.54 -2.68
N GLU A 18 -5.17 10.02 -3.23
CA GLU A 18 -5.28 9.58 -4.61
C GLU A 18 -5.20 10.79 -5.56
N LEU A 19 -5.88 11.90 -5.26
CA LEU A 19 -5.79 13.13 -6.05
C LEU A 19 -4.36 13.67 -6.07
N TRP A 20 -3.67 13.68 -4.93
CA TRP A 20 -2.27 14.10 -4.87
C TRP A 20 -1.40 13.19 -5.75
N PHE A 21 -1.50 11.87 -5.57
CA PHE A 21 -0.77 10.90 -6.40
C PHE A 21 -1.06 11.12 -7.89
N ASN A 22 -2.33 11.23 -8.28
CA ASN A 22 -2.78 11.41 -9.65
C ASN A 22 -2.32 12.73 -10.27
N THR A 23 -2.16 13.77 -9.45
CA THR A 23 -1.75 15.10 -9.90
C THR A 23 -0.23 15.19 -10.06
N TYR A 24 0.53 14.64 -9.12
CA TYR A 24 1.98 14.92 -9.03
C TYR A 24 2.87 13.72 -9.37
N LYS A 25 2.47 12.50 -9.02
CA LYS A 25 3.31 11.30 -9.21
C LYS A 25 2.94 10.51 -10.46
N TYR A 26 1.64 10.25 -10.65
CA TYR A 26 1.15 9.48 -11.78
C TYR A 26 1.63 10.02 -13.14
N PRO A 27 1.62 11.34 -13.44
CA PRO A 27 2.06 11.82 -14.74
C PRO A 27 3.54 11.53 -15.02
N ILE A 28 4.39 11.61 -13.99
CA ILE A 28 5.82 11.28 -14.08
C ILE A 28 5.98 9.78 -14.35
N LEU A 29 5.33 8.95 -13.55
CA LEU A 29 5.37 7.49 -13.69
C LEU A 29 4.85 7.06 -15.07
N ASN A 30 3.72 7.61 -15.50
CA ASN A 30 3.11 7.37 -16.80
C ASN A 30 4.02 7.79 -17.96
N THR A 31 4.72 8.91 -17.83
CA THR A 31 5.70 9.33 -18.85
C THR A 31 6.86 8.34 -18.94
N ILE A 32 7.40 7.89 -17.81
CA ILE A 32 8.48 6.88 -17.78
C ILE A 32 8.01 5.58 -18.43
N THR A 33 6.87 5.05 -17.98
CA THR A 33 6.33 3.78 -18.45
C THR A 33 5.95 3.83 -19.93
N LEU A 34 5.32 4.90 -20.40
CA LEU A 34 5.01 5.07 -21.84
C LEU A 34 6.27 5.12 -22.70
N LEU A 35 7.31 5.83 -22.26
CA LEU A 35 8.55 5.95 -23.03
C LEU A 35 9.35 4.63 -23.06
N GLN A 36 9.25 3.80 -22.03
CA GLN A 36 10.11 2.63 -21.85
C GLN A 36 9.40 1.29 -22.21
N GLU A 37 8.09 1.20 -22.01
CA GLU A 37 7.27 0.03 -22.33
C GLU A 37 6.26 0.26 -23.46
N GLY A 38 5.92 1.50 -23.79
CA GLY A 38 4.84 1.80 -24.73
C GLY A 38 3.43 1.58 -24.15
N GLU A 39 3.31 1.42 -22.84
CA GLU A 39 2.06 1.16 -22.13
C GLU A 39 1.75 2.25 -21.10
N SER A 40 0.47 2.40 -20.77
CA SER A 40 0.06 3.35 -19.73
C SER A 40 0.32 2.80 -18.33
N GLU A 41 0.62 3.70 -17.40
CA GLU A 41 0.88 3.36 -16.02
C GLU A 41 -0.39 3.00 -15.24
N ASN A 42 -0.24 2.18 -14.20
CA ASN A 42 -1.28 1.82 -13.26
C ASN A 42 -1.47 2.85 -12.14
N ARG A 43 -2.72 3.06 -11.74
CA ARG A 43 -3.09 3.79 -10.50
C ARG A 43 -3.55 2.86 -9.38
N LYS A 44 -3.84 1.61 -9.75
CA LYS A 44 -4.47 0.65 -8.86
C LYS A 44 -4.25 -0.79 -9.31
N LEU A 45 -4.43 -1.72 -8.38
CA LEU A 45 -4.43 -3.16 -8.58
C LEU A 45 -5.73 -3.69 -7.99
N ASP A 46 -6.48 -4.48 -8.76
CA ASP A 46 -7.83 -4.88 -8.40
C ASP A 46 -7.94 -6.41 -8.27
N PHE A 47 -8.44 -6.87 -7.13
CA PHE A 47 -9.07 -8.17 -6.99
C PHE A 47 -10.52 -8.03 -7.44
N GLY A 48 -10.83 -8.50 -8.65
CA GLY A 48 -12.18 -8.43 -9.20
C GLY A 48 -13.23 -9.25 -8.43
N ASP A 49 -12.77 -10.15 -7.55
CA ASP A 49 -13.59 -11.00 -6.68
C ASP A 49 -13.11 -10.87 -5.23
N ILE A 50 -14.02 -10.48 -4.33
CA ILE A 50 -13.74 -10.32 -2.89
C ILE A 50 -13.31 -11.63 -2.22
N ASP A 51 -13.81 -12.78 -2.69
CA ASP A 51 -13.42 -14.09 -2.14
C ASP A 51 -11.96 -14.43 -2.42
N VAL A 52 -11.47 -14.02 -3.59
CA VAL A 52 -10.07 -14.16 -3.97
C VAL A 52 -9.18 -13.28 -3.10
N ALA A 53 -9.61 -12.05 -2.82
CA ALA A 53 -8.90 -11.15 -1.91
C ALA A 53 -8.84 -11.71 -0.48
N ILE A 54 -9.97 -12.15 0.08
CA ILE A 54 -10.05 -12.76 1.41
C ILE A 54 -9.11 -13.97 1.49
N THR A 55 -9.17 -14.88 0.52
CA THR A 55 -8.32 -16.08 0.47
C THR A 55 -6.84 -15.71 0.43
N PHE A 56 -6.46 -14.71 -0.36
CA PHE A 56 -5.08 -14.24 -0.43
C PHE A 56 -4.60 -13.67 0.91
N PHE A 57 -5.37 -12.78 1.55
CA PHE A 57 -4.96 -12.19 2.82
C PHE A 57 -4.94 -13.22 3.97
N GLU A 58 -5.86 -14.20 3.98
CA GLU A 58 -5.80 -15.33 4.91
C GLU A 58 -4.49 -16.11 4.75
N GLN A 59 -4.13 -16.47 3.51
CA GLN A 59 -2.87 -17.16 3.22
C GLN A 59 -1.65 -16.30 3.60
N LEU A 60 -1.72 -14.99 3.34
CA LEU A 60 -0.64 -14.05 3.61
C LEU A 60 -0.31 -13.95 5.10
N ILE A 61 -1.33 -13.93 5.96
CA ILE A 61 -1.13 -13.75 7.41
C ILE A 61 -1.03 -15.08 8.18
N THR A 62 -1.23 -16.20 7.49
CA THR A 62 -1.15 -17.53 8.11
C THR A 62 0.22 -17.77 8.73
N GLY A 63 0.24 -18.10 10.02
CA GLY A 63 1.47 -18.43 10.76
C GLY A 63 2.25 -17.23 11.28
N LEU A 64 1.77 -15.99 11.06
CA LEU A 64 2.33 -14.80 11.69
C LEU A 64 1.90 -14.69 13.16
N GLY A 65 2.76 -14.16 14.02
CA GLY A 65 2.46 -13.92 15.44
C GLY A 65 3.08 -12.66 16.02
N GLY A 66 2.51 -12.16 17.11
CA GLY A 66 3.09 -11.12 17.97
C GLY A 66 3.56 -9.84 17.26
N GLU A 67 4.84 -9.82 16.89
CA GLU A 67 5.55 -8.68 16.29
C GLU A 67 5.68 -8.76 14.77
N ASP A 68 5.20 -9.84 14.16
CA ASP A 68 5.21 -10.06 12.73
C ASP A 68 4.31 -9.07 11.99
N GLY A 69 4.43 -9.06 10.67
CA GLY A 69 3.63 -8.20 9.82
C GLY A 69 3.80 -8.49 8.35
N VAL A 70 3.34 -7.55 7.54
CA VAL A 70 3.38 -7.62 6.09
C VAL A 70 4.08 -6.38 5.56
N ARG A 71 5.12 -6.59 4.79
CA ARG A 71 5.78 -5.53 4.03
C ARG A 71 5.27 -5.56 2.60
N VAL A 72 5.00 -4.38 2.06
CA VAL A 72 4.52 -4.18 0.69
C VAL A 72 5.55 -3.35 -0.04
N TYR A 73 6.35 -3.99 -0.90
CA TYR A 73 7.35 -3.33 -1.73
C TYR A 73 6.72 -2.73 -2.98
N PHE A 74 7.19 -1.55 -3.38
CA PHE A 74 6.94 -1.03 -4.71
C PHE A 74 7.91 -1.66 -5.71
N ALA A 75 7.37 -2.11 -6.84
CA ALA A 75 8.10 -2.85 -7.87
C ALA A 75 7.69 -2.39 -9.26
N SER A 76 8.54 -2.62 -10.25
CA SER A 76 8.26 -2.23 -11.64
C SER A 76 8.93 -3.17 -12.65
N PRO A 77 8.44 -4.42 -12.77
CA PRO A 77 8.88 -5.30 -13.86
C PRO A 77 8.38 -4.78 -15.21
N SER A 78 9.04 -5.20 -16.29
CA SER A 78 8.54 -5.03 -17.65
C SER A 78 7.26 -5.84 -17.84
N SER A 79 6.49 -5.56 -18.90
CA SER A 79 5.21 -6.22 -19.21
C SER A 79 5.29 -7.77 -19.27
N ASP A 80 6.44 -8.33 -19.60
CA ASP A 80 6.71 -9.77 -19.65
C ASP A 80 7.21 -10.38 -18.31
N GLY A 81 7.28 -9.58 -17.24
CA GLY A 81 7.79 -9.99 -15.94
C GLY A 81 9.32 -9.97 -15.80
N ASN A 82 10.07 -9.47 -16.79
CA ASN A 82 11.53 -9.37 -16.75
C ASN A 82 12.01 -7.94 -16.45
N VAL A 83 13.31 -7.79 -16.17
CA VAL A 83 13.97 -6.49 -15.99
C VAL A 83 15.05 -6.34 -17.06
N TYR A 84 14.96 -5.27 -17.85
CA TYR A 84 15.91 -4.96 -18.90
C TYR A 84 16.55 -3.59 -18.66
N ASN A 85 17.79 -3.42 -19.11
CA ASN A 85 18.46 -2.13 -19.02
C ASN A 85 17.68 -1.07 -19.83
N GLY A 86 17.43 0.09 -19.22
CA GLY A 86 16.65 1.17 -19.84
C GLY A 86 15.14 0.93 -19.88
N LYS A 87 14.63 -0.15 -19.26
CA LYS A 87 13.20 -0.44 -19.15
C LYS A 87 12.72 -0.54 -17.72
N CYS A 88 11.74 0.28 -17.37
CA CYS A 88 11.05 0.27 -16.09
C CYS A 88 9.55 0.20 -16.37
N GLY A 89 9.00 -1.02 -16.27
CA GLY A 89 7.60 -1.23 -16.60
C GLY A 89 6.64 -0.83 -15.51
N ILE A 90 5.41 -1.30 -15.60
CA ILE A 90 4.27 -0.77 -14.84
C ILE A 90 4.47 -0.93 -13.32
N LEU A 91 4.10 0.11 -12.57
CA LEU A 91 4.13 0.10 -11.11
C LEU A 91 3.18 -0.99 -10.58
N THR A 92 3.74 -1.87 -9.74
CA THR A 92 3.05 -2.93 -9.04
C THR A 92 3.54 -3.00 -7.58
N VAL A 93 2.98 -3.93 -6.80
CA VAL A 93 3.46 -4.21 -5.45
C VAL A 93 3.80 -5.68 -5.24
N ILE A 94 4.69 -5.92 -4.28
CA ILE A 94 5.05 -7.25 -3.80
C ILE A 94 4.76 -7.31 -2.31
N PHE A 95 3.87 -8.21 -1.90
CA PHE A 95 3.61 -8.51 -0.50
C PHE A 95 4.64 -9.53 -0.01
N ALA A 96 5.26 -9.23 1.12
CA ALA A 96 6.22 -10.09 1.81
C ALA A 96 5.80 -10.22 3.27
N THR A 97 5.83 -11.43 3.82
CA THR A 97 5.66 -11.58 5.27
C THR A 97 6.97 -11.26 5.98
N THR A 98 6.89 -10.50 7.07
CA THR A 98 8.03 -10.09 7.87
C THR A 98 7.94 -10.68 9.27
N CYS A 99 9.04 -11.22 9.78
CA CYS A 99 9.11 -11.86 11.08
C CYS A 99 9.96 -11.06 12.09
N GLY A 100 9.48 -11.01 13.33
CA GLY A 100 10.19 -10.49 14.51
C GLY A 100 10.35 -8.96 14.57
N ALA A 101 10.85 -8.48 15.72
CA ALA A 101 11.09 -7.05 15.99
C ALA A 101 11.95 -6.33 14.93
N ASP A 102 12.91 -7.05 14.34
CA ASP A 102 13.82 -6.52 13.32
C ASP A 102 13.18 -6.41 11.94
N LYS A 103 11.95 -6.93 11.77
CA LYS A 103 11.13 -6.86 10.55
C LYS A 103 11.87 -7.43 9.32
N VAL A 104 12.42 -8.62 9.45
CA VAL A 104 13.13 -9.30 8.36
C VAL A 104 12.12 -10.09 7.51
N ASP A 105 12.24 -10.03 6.18
CA ASP A 105 11.37 -10.81 5.30
C ASP A 105 11.57 -12.33 5.50
N SER A 106 10.48 -13.08 5.55
CA SER A 106 10.48 -14.56 5.66
C SER A 106 10.86 -15.29 4.36
N LYS A 107 11.27 -14.53 3.33
CA LYS A 107 11.52 -14.97 1.94
C LYS A 107 10.27 -15.47 1.18
N SER A 108 9.06 -15.20 1.68
CA SER A 108 7.80 -15.48 0.97
C SER A 108 7.25 -14.22 0.31
N TYR A 109 7.35 -14.14 -1.02
CA TYR A 109 6.97 -12.96 -1.82
C TYR A 109 5.80 -13.25 -2.74
N TYR A 110 4.85 -12.33 -2.84
CA TYR A 110 3.65 -12.44 -3.66
C TYR A 110 3.44 -11.17 -4.49
N ALA A 111 3.29 -11.31 -5.79
CA ALA A 111 3.16 -10.17 -6.70
C ALA A 111 1.90 -10.26 -7.57
N PHE A 112 1.37 -9.10 -7.95
CA PHE A 112 0.14 -9.02 -8.72
C PHE A 112 0.32 -9.59 -10.13
N SER A 113 -0.50 -10.57 -10.51
CA SER A 113 -0.52 -11.20 -11.84
C SER A 113 -1.64 -10.68 -12.75
N GLY A 114 -2.31 -9.60 -12.36
CA GLY A 114 -3.46 -9.02 -13.09
C GLY A 114 -4.82 -9.46 -12.56
N LYS A 115 -4.87 -10.52 -11.73
CA LYS A 115 -6.10 -11.02 -11.09
C LYS A 115 -5.89 -11.40 -9.63
N THR A 116 -4.76 -12.02 -9.34
CA THR A 116 -4.37 -12.53 -8.03
C THR A 116 -2.98 -12.01 -7.66
N PHE A 117 -2.55 -12.32 -6.43
CA PHE A 117 -1.16 -12.17 -6.04
C PHE A 117 -0.54 -13.55 -5.94
N ASP A 118 0.36 -13.84 -6.87
CA ASP A 118 0.97 -15.15 -7.02
C ASP A 118 2.36 -15.16 -6.40
N LYS A 119 2.75 -16.31 -5.85
CA LYS A 119 4.07 -16.46 -5.24
C LYS A 119 5.17 -16.31 -6.29
N ILE A 120 6.16 -15.48 -5.99
CA ILE A 120 7.36 -15.27 -6.82
C ILE A 120 8.62 -15.65 -6.05
N GLN A 121 9.71 -15.88 -6.78
CA GLN A 121 11.02 -16.17 -6.20
C GLN A 121 11.67 -14.91 -5.65
N GLU A 122 12.50 -15.03 -4.62
CA GLU A 122 13.23 -13.91 -4.01
C GLU A 122 14.05 -13.13 -5.04
N ASP A 123 14.83 -13.80 -5.89
CA ASP A 123 15.64 -13.14 -6.93
C ASP A 123 14.79 -12.35 -7.91
N GLN A 124 13.57 -12.81 -8.18
CA GLN A 124 12.63 -12.10 -9.03
C GLN A 124 12.10 -10.86 -8.31
N ALA A 125 11.64 -11.00 -7.06
CA ALA A 125 11.21 -9.88 -6.24
C ALA A 125 12.31 -8.82 -6.11
N ARG A 126 13.54 -9.24 -5.82
CA ARG A 126 14.72 -8.41 -5.69
C ARG A 126 14.95 -7.56 -6.93
N ARG A 127 14.99 -8.20 -8.11
CA ARG A 127 15.18 -7.49 -9.39
C ARG A 127 14.06 -6.49 -9.65
N TRP A 128 12.81 -6.84 -9.36
CA TRP A 128 11.65 -5.99 -9.62
C TRP A 128 11.63 -4.75 -8.72
N VAL A 129 11.98 -4.91 -7.43
CA VAL A 129 12.13 -3.78 -6.50
C VAL A 129 13.33 -2.92 -6.88
N HIS A 130 14.47 -3.54 -7.22
CA HIS A 130 15.65 -2.82 -7.70
C HIS A 130 15.33 -1.91 -8.90
N ASN A 131 14.54 -2.42 -9.85
CA ASN A 131 14.18 -1.67 -11.06
C ASN A 131 13.35 -0.42 -10.73
N TYR A 132 12.35 -0.56 -9.85
CA TYR A 132 11.59 0.58 -9.33
C TYR A 132 12.51 1.59 -8.62
N GLN A 133 13.42 1.11 -7.77
CA GLN A 133 14.30 1.97 -6.98
C GLN A 133 15.25 2.81 -7.85
N ASN A 134 15.85 2.20 -8.87
CA ASN A 134 16.85 2.89 -9.70
C ASN A 134 16.24 3.92 -10.64
N VAL A 135 15.04 3.66 -11.15
CA VAL A 135 14.42 4.50 -12.18
C VAL A 135 13.35 5.40 -11.57
N LYS A 136 12.23 4.83 -11.13
CA LYS A 136 11.04 5.58 -10.71
C LYS A 136 11.23 6.28 -9.38
N ARG A 137 11.71 5.58 -8.35
CA ARG A 137 11.86 6.10 -6.98
C ARG A 137 12.76 7.34 -6.94
N ASN A 138 13.86 7.32 -7.70
CA ASN A 138 14.80 8.43 -7.77
C ASN A 138 14.16 9.66 -8.43
N ILE A 139 13.39 9.48 -9.50
CA ILE A 139 12.73 10.61 -10.19
C ILE A 139 11.58 11.17 -9.33
N LEU A 140 10.85 10.30 -8.63
CA LEU A 140 9.78 10.71 -7.71
C LEU A 140 10.27 11.55 -6.52
N PHE A 141 11.57 11.56 -6.22
CA PHE A 141 12.16 12.42 -5.19
C PHE A 141 11.77 13.90 -5.36
N GLU A 142 11.63 14.38 -6.60
CA GLU A 142 11.26 15.77 -6.89
C GLU A 142 9.82 16.12 -6.51
N THR A 143 8.98 15.11 -6.22
CA THR A 143 7.59 15.29 -5.81
C THR A 143 7.39 15.23 -4.28
N LEU A 144 8.49 15.06 -3.54
CA LEU A 144 8.48 15.06 -2.08
C LEU A 144 8.40 16.48 -1.52
N SER A 145 8.04 16.57 -0.24
CA SER A 145 7.98 17.85 0.46
C SER A 145 9.36 18.51 0.52
N ASP A 146 9.42 19.84 0.62
CA ASP A 146 10.69 20.57 0.74
C ASP A 146 11.52 20.09 1.93
N ASN A 147 10.87 19.73 3.04
CA ASN A 147 11.52 19.15 4.21
C ASN A 147 12.17 17.79 3.88
N ASP A 148 11.47 16.91 3.16
CA ASP A 148 12.04 15.62 2.73
C ASP A 148 13.22 15.81 1.78
N ARG A 149 13.08 16.71 0.80
CA ARG A 149 14.15 16.97 -0.16
C ARG A 149 15.39 17.58 0.50
N THR A 150 15.21 18.54 1.40
CA THR A 150 16.32 19.17 2.14
C THR A 150 17.02 18.21 3.10
N LYS A 151 16.29 17.28 3.72
CA LYS A 151 16.83 16.20 4.55
C LYS A 151 17.34 15.00 3.72
N LEU A 152 17.28 15.08 2.40
CA LEU A 152 17.66 14.00 1.46
C LEU A 152 16.94 12.69 1.75
N ILE A 153 15.70 12.76 2.23
CA ILE A 153 14.89 11.58 2.48
C ILE A 153 14.35 11.08 1.15
N ARG A 154 14.63 9.82 0.84
CA ARG A 154 14.20 9.19 -0.40
C ARG A 154 12.70 8.87 -0.36
N GLU A 155 12.13 8.76 -1.55
CA GLU A 155 10.77 8.25 -1.75
C GLU A 155 10.59 6.86 -1.13
N THR A 156 9.36 6.45 -0.86
CA THR A 156 9.02 5.15 -0.26
C THR A 156 9.50 3.98 -1.13
N LYS A 157 10.24 3.07 -0.49
CA LYS A 157 10.63 1.75 -1.06
C LYS A 157 9.54 0.71 -0.82
N HIS A 158 9.01 0.70 0.40
CA HIS A 158 8.00 -0.24 0.86
C HIS A 158 7.14 0.40 1.96
N VAL A 159 5.98 -0.18 2.20
CA VAL A 159 5.11 0.11 3.34
C VAL A 159 5.10 -1.10 4.25
N TRP A 160 5.05 -0.91 5.56
CA TRP A 160 4.91 -2.01 6.52
C TRP A 160 3.60 -1.91 7.27
N PHE A 161 2.91 -3.03 7.32
CA PHE A 161 1.67 -3.25 8.05
C PHE A 161 1.95 -4.18 9.22
N SER A 162 1.55 -3.78 10.41
CA SER A 162 1.56 -4.71 11.54
C SER A 162 0.58 -5.85 11.30
N LEU A 163 0.78 -6.98 11.99
CA LEU A 163 -0.20 -8.07 11.98
C LEU A 163 -1.61 -7.59 12.35
N VAL A 164 -1.72 -6.66 13.30
CA VAL A 164 -3.00 -6.07 13.70
C VAL A 164 -3.67 -5.36 12.52
N GLN A 165 -2.97 -4.45 11.84
CA GLN A 165 -3.53 -3.69 10.72
C GLN A 165 -4.02 -4.58 9.58
N ILE A 166 -3.21 -5.57 9.20
CA ILE A 166 -3.55 -6.45 8.08
C ILE A 166 -4.67 -7.44 8.46
N THR A 167 -4.72 -7.87 9.73
CA THR A 167 -5.81 -8.70 10.25
C THR A 167 -7.13 -7.93 10.28
N GLU A 168 -7.11 -6.68 10.77
CA GLU A 168 -8.32 -5.86 10.75
C GLU A 168 -8.80 -5.57 9.33
N THR A 169 -7.89 -5.36 8.37
CA THR A 169 -8.23 -5.23 6.94
C THR A 169 -8.93 -6.50 6.42
N LEU A 170 -8.44 -7.69 6.81
CA LEU A 170 -9.06 -8.96 6.44
C LEU A 170 -10.45 -9.14 7.07
N GLU A 171 -10.58 -8.86 8.35
CA GLU A 171 -11.87 -8.98 9.04
C GLU A 171 -12.89 -7.96 8.52
N GLU A 172 -12.44 -6.76 8.13
CA GLU A 172 -13.26 -5.77 7.44
C GLU A 172 -13.77 -6.31 6.10
N MET A 173 -12.93 -6.99 5.32
CA MET A 173 -13.36 -7.63 4.07
C MET A 173 -14.46 -8.66 4.31
N LYS A 174 -14.27 -9.56 5.28
CA LYS A 174 -15.28 -10.59 5.64
C LYS A 174 -16.57 -9.97 6.11
N TYR A 175 -16.47 -8.96 6.97
CA TYR A 175 -17.61 -8.27 7.56
C TYR A 175 -18.44 -7.54 6.50
N GLN A 176 -17.81 -6.69 5.69
CA GLN A 176 -18.53 -5.92 4.67
C GLN A 176 -19.10 -6.82 3.59
N LYS A 177 -18.39 -7.88 3.20
CA LYS A 177 -18.94 -8.92 2.31
C LYS A 177 -20.22 -9.55 2.88
N ALA A 178 -20.22 -9.93 4.16
CA ALA A 178 -21.36 -10.58 4.79
C ALA A 178 -22.56 -9.62 4.96
N LYS A 179 -22.28 -8.35 5.27
CA LYS A 179 -23.28 -7.35 5.61
C LYS A 179 -23.90 -6.65 4.40
N ALA A 180 -23.09 -6.28 3.41
CA ALA A 180 -23.50 -5.46 2.26
C ALA A 180 -24.29 -6.23 1.19
N GLY A 181 -24.45 -7.56 1.34
CA GLY A 181 -24.94 -8.42 0.27
C GLY A 181 -24.03 -8.37 -0.96
N GLY A 182 -24.62 -8.50 -2.16
CA GLY A 182 -23.87 -8.49 -3.44
C GLY A 182 -23.30 -7.12 -3.86
N MET A 183 -23.32 -6.10 -3.00
CA MET A 183 -22.80 -4.76 -3.31
C MET A 183 -21.26 -4.73 -3.34
N VAL A 184 -20.62 -5.45 -2.42
CA VAL A 184 -19.16 -5.59 -2.40
C VAL A 184 -18.80 -6.78 -3.27
N THR A 185 -18.30 -6.51 -4.47
CA THR A 185 -17.93 -7.55 -5.44
C THR A 185 -16.44 -7.84 -5.43
N GLY A 186 -15.61 -6.86 -5.02
CA GLY A 186 -14.15 -6.95 -5.10
C GLY A 186 -13.45 -6.08 -4.07
N PHE A 187 -12.12 -6.11 -4.13
CA PHE A 187 -11.22 -5.36 -3.27
C PHE A 187 -10.03 -4.86 -4.07
N GLY A 188 -9.44 -3.73 -3.70
CA GLY A 188 -8.37 -3.18 -4.51
C GLY A 188 -7.33 -2.43 -3.70
N VAL A 189 -6.11 -2.46 -4.21
CA VAL A 189 -4.96 -1.68 -3.74
C VAL A 189 -4.86 -0.43 -4.60
N ARG A 190 -4.81 0.74 -3.97
CA ARG A 190 -4.72 2.05 -4.63
C ARG A 190 -3.34 2.62 -4.39
N PHE A 191 -2.69 3.09 -5.45
CA PHE A 191 -1.47 3.89 -5.31
C PHE A 191 -1.88 5.30 -4.90
N VAL A 192 -1.42 5.72 -3.73
CA VAL A 192 -1.78 7.01 -3.16
C VAL A 192 -0.54 7.68 -2.56
N SER A 193 -0.67 8.92 -2.13
CA SER A 193 0.42 9.63 -1.45
C SER A 193 -0.11 10.28 -0.18
N TYR A 194 0.68 10.26 0.89
CA TYR A 194 0.34 11.06 2.07
C TYR A 194 0.18 12.53 1.68
N THR A 195 -0.62 13.29 2.42
CA THR A 195 -0.79 14.71 2.17
C THR A 195 -1.02 15.50 3.47
N ASN A 196 -0.79 16.81 3.45
CA ASN A 196 -1.14 17.69 4.56
C ASN A 196 -2.64 17.90 4.73
N GLN A 197 -3.42 17.50 3.73
CA GLN A 197 -4.87 17.55 3.74
C GLN A 197 -5.49 16.26 4.30
N ASP A 198 -4.66 15.28 4.68
CA ASP A 198 -5.12 14.07 5.34
C ASP A 198 -5.72 14.38 6.72
N TYR A 199 -6.80 13.67 7.04
CA TYR A 199 -7.43 13.77 8.35
C TYR A 199 -6.46 13.27 9.42
N SER A 200 -5.99 14.18 10.29
CA SER A 200 -5.23 13.83 11.50
C SER A 200 -6.10 14.10 12.71
N PHE A 201 -6.55 13.05 13.41
CA PHE A 201 -7.23 13.20 14.70
C PHE A 201 -6.20 13.28 15.84
N PRO A 202 -6.45 14.05 16.93
CA PRO A 202 -6.73 15.48 16.99
C PRO A 202 -5.45 16.33 17.23
N LYS A 203 -4.27 15.85 16.84
CA LYS A 203 -3.07 16.69 16.78
C LYS A 203 -2.30 16.46 15.48
N PRO A 204 -1.74 17.52 14.86
CA PRO A 204 -0.66 17.31 13.91
C PRO A 204 0.44 16.57 14.66
N VAL A 205 0.69 15.31 14.27
CA VAL A 205 1.89 14.63 14.75
C VAL A 205 3.05 15.42 14.13
N PRO A 206 3.98 15.98 14.92
CA PRO A 206 5.10 16.76 14.36
C PRO A 206 5.93 15.96 13.34
N SER A 207 5.90 14.62 13.41
CA SER A 207 6.50 13.70 12.44
C SER A 207 5.61 13.35 11.23
N ALA A 208 4.29 13.59 11.29
CA ALA A 208 3.41 13.40 10.14
C ALA A 208 3.69 14.44 9.05
N GLU A 209 4.21 15.63 9.39
CA GLU A 209 4.72 16.57 8.40
C GLU A 209 5.92 16.02 7.61
N GLU A 210 6.69 15.11 8.22
CA GLU A 210 7.90 14.53 7.61
C GLU A 210 7.61 13.37 6.65
N ARG A 211 6.37 12.90 6.51
CA ARG A 211 6.01 11.80 5.59
C ARG A 211 5.05 12.23 4.49
N ARG A 212 4.60 13.49 4.53
CA ARG A 212 3.65 14.03 3.55
C ARG A 212 4.25 13.94 2.16
N GLN A 213 3.42 13.54 1.22
CA GLN A 213 3.70 13.44 -0.21
C GLN A 213 4.55 12.24 -0.60
N ARG A 214 4.97 11.38 0.33
CA ARG A 214 5.57 10.08 -0.02
C ARG A 214 4.53 9.10 -0.54
N LEU A 215 4.96 8.22 -1.43
CA LEU A 215 4.13 7.15 -1.99
C LEU A 215 3.73 6.16 -0.89
N THR A 216 2.48 5.72 -0.91
CA THR A 216 1.96 4.64 -0.08
C THR A 216 0.87 3.89 -0.85
N ILE A 217 0.20 2.96 -0.19
CA ILE A 217 -1.01 2.32 -0.71
C ILE A 217 -2.19 2.59 0.20
N ALA A 218 -3.40 2.50 -0.34
CA ALA A 218 -4.63 2.39 0.43
C ALA A 218 -5.43 1.18 -0.09
N PHE A 219 -6.36 0.67 0.70
CA PHE A 219 -7.31 -0.30 0.20
C PHE A 219 -8.68 0.33 -0.07
N SER A 220 -9.46 -0.33 -0.91
CA SER A 220 -10.81 0.09 -1.24
C SER A 220 -11.67 -1.13 -1.56
N PHE A 221 -12.95 -1.04 -1.21
CA PHE A 221 -13.93 -1.99 -1.70
C PHE A 221 -14.32 -1.64 -3.14
N MET A 222 -14.85 -2.63 -3.86
CA MET A 222 -15.29 -2.44 -5.23
C MET A 222 -16.72 -2.94 -5.42
N ASN A 223 -17.51 -2.19 -6.19
CA ASN A 223 -18.77 -2.64 -6.78
C ASN A 223 -18.60 -2.65 -8.31
N GLY A 224 -18.46 -3.84 -8.87
CA GLY A 224 -18.00 -4.04 -10.24
C GLY A 224 -16.60 -3.45 -10.42
N LYS A 225 -16.48 -2.40 -11.26
CA LYS A 225 -15.21 -1.70 -11.53
C LYS A 225 -15.03 -0.40 -10.75
N LYS A 226 -16.02 -0.02 -9.94
CA LYS A 226 -16.06 1.25 -9.22
C LYS A 226 -15.62 1.06 -7.78
N ASP A 227 -14.78 1.96 -7.31
CA ASP A 227 -14.32 1.99 -5.92
C ASP A 227 -15.43 2.56 -5.02
N ILE A 228 -15.64 1.90 -3.89
CA ILE A 228 -16.60 2.26 -2.85
C ILE A 228 -15.92 2.19 -1.49
N GLY A 229 -16.35 3.05 -0.56
CA GLY A 229 -15.88 3.04 0.83
C GLY A 229 -16.92 2.47 1.78
N ILE A 230 -16.54 2.30 3.05
CA ILE A 230 -17.51 1.93 4.11
C ILE A 230 -18.66 2.94 4.18
N GLU A 231 -18.42 4.23 3.92
CA GLU A 231 -19.48 5.25 3.85
C GLU A 231 -20.57 4.94 2.79
N ASP A 232 -20.19 4.33 1.66
CA ASP A 232 -21.11 3.95 0.60
C ASP A 232 -21.83 2.64 0.95
N ILE A 233 -21.19 1.77 1.74
CA ILE A 233 -21.66 0.43 2.10
C ILE A 233 -22.58 0.46 3.33
N ASP A 234 -22.10 1.08 4.41
CA ASP A 234 -22.80 1.29 5.67
C ASP A 234 -22.42 2.64 6.28
N VAL A 235 -23.27 3.64 5.99
CA VAL A 235 -23.14 4.99 6.50
C VAL A 235 -23.33 5.09 8.03
N VAL A 236 -24.10 4.19 8.65
CA VAL A 236 -24.35 4.23 10.10
C VAL A 236 -23.07 3.83 10.83
N GLU A 237 -22.49 2.71 10.44
CA GLU A 237 -21.23 2.23 10.99
C GLU A 237 -20.08 3.20 10.69
N PHE A 238 -20.02 3.76 9.47
CA PHE A 238 -19.04 4.80 9.16
C PHE A 238 -19.11 5.96 10.16
N ASN A 239 -20.31 6.48 10.44
CA ASN A 239 -20.47 7.58 11.39
C ASN A 239 -20.12 7.19 12.83
N GLU A 240 -20.43 5.96 13.24
CA GLU A 240 -20.03 5.44 14.57
C GLU A 240 -18.51 5.35 14.70
N ARG A 241 -17.84 4.78 13.69
CA ARG A 241 -16.37 4.70 13.65
C ARG A 241 -15.76 6.10 13.63
N LEU A 242 -16.24 7.00 12.77
CA LEU A 242 -15.76 8.39 12.68
C LEU A 242 -15.82 9.07 14.06
N ALA A 243 -16.96 8.95 14.77
CA ALA A 243 -17.13 9.53 16.10
C ALA A 243 -16.24 8.89 17.18
N LEU A 244 -15.92 7.59 17.09
CA LEU A 244 -14.96 6.94 17.97
C LEU A 244 -13.53 7.38 17.65
N THR A 245 -13.19 7.48 16.37
CA THR A 245 -11.87 7.86 15.87
C THR A 245 -11.49 9.27 16.28
N GLU A 246 -12.41 10.22 16.12
CA GLU A 246 -12.29 11.59 16.60
C GLU A 246 -11.94 11.70 18.08
N LYS A 247 -12.42 10.75 18.90
CA LYS A 247 -12.33 10.80 20.36
C LYS A 247 -11.20 9.98 20.94
N ARG A 248 -10.79 8.89 20.28
CA ARG A 248 -9.94 7.85 20.89
C ARG A 248 -8.59 7.67 20.23
N PHE A 249 -8.46 7.97 18.95
CA PHE A 249 -7.28 7.60 18.18
C PHE A 249 -6.44 8.83 17.86
N TYR A 250 -5.13 8.68 18.00
CA TYR A 250 -4.13 9.68 17.64
C TYR A 250 -3.40 9.21 16.38
N GLY A 251 -3.42 10.00 15.30
CA GLY A 251 -2.64 9.73 14.09
C GLY A 251 -3.46 9.40 12.84
N ASP A 252 -2.78 8.78 11.86
CA ASP A 252 -3.32 8.31 10.59
C ASP A 252 -4.03 6.97 10.82
N THR A 253 -5.36 7.00 10.82
CA THR A 253 -6.24 5.83 11.03
C THR A 253 -6.49 5.03 9.76
N PHE A 254 -5.81 5.39 8.66
CA PHE A 254 -6.07 4.80 7.37
C PHE A 254 -5.25 3.52 7.20
N ASP A 255 -5.81 2.62 6.41
CA ASP A 255 -5.31 1.31 5.99
C ASP A 255 -4.06 1.38 5.10
N THR A 256 -3.19 2.36 5.36
CA THR A 256 -2.06 2.74 4.52
C THR A 256 -0.71 2.35 5.10
N GLY A 257 -0.69 1.67 6.25
CA GLY A 257 0.52 1.15 6.90
C GLY A 257 1.52 2.25 7.30
N ASP A 258 2.67 1.85 7.84
CA ASP A 258 3.80 2.76 8.08
C ASP A 258 4.72 2.72 6.85
N PRO A 259 4.96 3.86 6.16
CA PRO A 259 5.90 3.91 5.02
C PRO A 259 7.37 3.76 5.45
N THR A 260 7.63 3.57 6.75
CA THR A 260 8.95 3.49 7.39
C THR A 260 9.08 2.25 8.27
N PRO A 261 9.73 1.20 7.75
CA PRO A 261 10.70 0.43 8.51
C PRO A 261 12.06 1.14 8.55
N PRO A 262 12.92 0.89 9.56
CA PRO A 262 14.27 1.41 9.56
C PRO A 262 14.96 0.98 8.26
N PRO A 263 15.77 1.85 7.63
CA PRO A 263 16.59 1.43 6.52
C PRO A 263 17.42 0.23 6.99
N SER A 264 17.40 -0.86 6.21
CA SER A 264 18.57 -1.73 6.22
C SER A 264 19.78 -0.82 6.04
N THR A 265 20.78 -0.98 6.91
CA THR A 265 21.97 -0.12 6.97
C THR A 265 22.79 -0.15 5.66
N GLY A 266 22.41 -1.02 4.71
CA GLY A 266 22.87 -1.00 3.34
C GLY A 266 21.97 -0.16 2.42
N ASN A 267 22.52 0.93 1.88
CA ASN A 267 22.00 1.70 0.73
C ASN A 267 21.78 0.86 -0.57
N LYS A 268 21.91 -0.47 -0.50
CA LYS A 268 21.93 -1.43 -1.62
C LYS A 268 20.95 -2.61 -1.45
N ALA A 269 20.24 -2.74 -0.33
CA ALA A 269 19.36 -3.89 -0.13
C ALA A 269 18.02 -3.66 -0.84
N ASP A 270 17.85 -4.33 -1.97
CA ASP A 270 16.61 -4.32 -2.75
C ASP A 270 15.42 -4.90 -1.99
N LEU A 271 15.69 -5.88 -1.13
CA LEU A 271 14.77 -6.47 -0.16
C LEU A 271 15.43 -6.41 1.22
N ASP A 272 14.64 -6.38 2.29
CA ASP A 272 15.15 -6.36 3.66
C ASP A 272 15.06 -7.78 4.23
N VAL A 273 15.93 -8.61 3.68
CA VAL A 273 16.27 -9.95 4.16
C VAL A 273 17.48 -9.87 5.10
N SER A 274 17.65 -10.84 5.98
CA SER A 274 18.90 -11.00 6.73
C SER A 274 20.01 -11.41 5.76
N ASP A 275 21.17 -10.75 5.86
CA ASP A 275 22.41 -11.24 5.28
C ASP A 275 22.83 -12.49 6.07
N GLU A 276 22.35 -13.68 5.66
CA GLU A 276 22.94 -14.95 6.11
C GLU A 276 24.33 -15.16 5.47
#